data_AF-A0A9P7U4S9-F1
#
_entry.id   AF-A0A9P7U4S9-F1
#
_cell.length_a   1.000
_cell.length_b   1.000
_cell.length_c   1.000
_cell.angle_alpha   90.00
_cell.angle_beta   90.00
_cell.angle_gamma   90.00
#
_symmetry.space_group_name_H-M   'P 1'
#
loop_
_entity.id
_entity.type
_entity.pdbx_description
1 polymer ?
#
loop_
_entity_poly.entity_id
_entity_poly.type
_entity_poly.pdbx_seq_one_letter_code
_entity_poly.pdbx_strand_id
1 'polypeptide(L)'
;METRIVSIRQGSSSLGCFDATKPSLARLDHWHVRPEAKDAVDALRPAAEYLRTKDTPVAFPTETVYGLGADATRSASVKGIYLAKGRPSDNPLIVHVCDLQMLRALLKAQDGKDDNSDNDATIPAVYKPLIDKFWPGPLTILLPNPDPSPLASEVTAGLKTFGVRMPSSPLALTLIKLAGVPLAAPSANASTKPSPTTAQHVKDDLDGKIEWILDGGSCTVGVESTVVDGLCHPPAVLRPGGIGMDEIRSCPGWEGVVKAYKDQSEEGKATPRAPGMKYKHYSPRARVVLYEADYVDGGRGIVAADMHAALESLPPTAAVLTNGHDRHATEMNGNNSPKRMVGIIRTKRWPAAGGLQCTNLQRLADRADGDEHISEPSSYEIYSSRLMDQEDNIAGEVFDISLGQDTQGIAQGLFSALRELDRRGVEMIFVEGVDDNVDIAAAVMNRLRKAASEIRR
;
A
#
# COMPACT_ATOMS: atom_id res chain seq x y z
N MET A 1 11.02 4.37 -22.57
CA MET A 1 11.70 3.89 -21.35
C MET A 1 11.13 2.51 -21.08
N GLU A 2 11.96 1.47 -20.95
CA GLU A 2 11.50 0.11 -20.69
C GLU A 2 11.60 -0.18 -19.19
N THR A 3 10.54 -0.75 -18.60
CA THR A 3 10.48 -1.07 -17.16
C THR A 3 10.88 -2.52 -16.93
N ARG A 4 11.97 -2.73 -16.18
CA ARG A 4 12.45 -4.06 -15.79
C ARG A 4 12.08 -4.41 -14.36
N ILE A 5 11.64 -5.65 -14.16
CA ILE A 5 11.55 -6.29 -12.85
C ILE A 5 12.86 -7.02 -12.59
N VAL A 6 13.48 -6.75 -11.44
CA VAL A 6 14.73 -7.39 -11.01
C VAL A 6 14.45 -8.15 -9.73
N SER A 7 14.43 -9.48 -9.84
CA SER A 7 14.22 -10.37 -8.71
C SER A 7 15.42 -10.34 -7.77
N ILE A 8 15.16 -10.08 -6.50
CA ILE A 8 16.14 -10.08 -5.42
C ILE A 8 15.89 -11.30 -4.56
N ARG A 9 16.61 -12.39 -4.87
CA ARG A 9 16.55 -13.63 -4.10
C ARG A 9 17.15 -13.38 -2.71
N GLN A 10 16.30 -13.38 -1.70
CA GLN A 10 16.74 -13.45 -0.31
C GLN A 10 17.10 -14.92 -0.04
N GLY A 11 18.37 -15.21 0.25
CA GLY A 11 18.78 -16.56 0.64
C GLY A 11 18.12 -17.00 1.97
N SER A 12 18.56 -18.13 2.53
CA SER A 12 18.09 -18.60 3.85
C SER A 12 18.41 -17.64 5.02
N SER A 13 19.23 -16.62 4.78
CA SER A 13 19.62 -15.62 5.77
C SER A 13 19.20 -14.21 5.34
N SER A 14 18.80 -13.38 6.32
CA SER A 14 18.48 -11.97 6.11
C SER A 14 19.65 -11.22 5.44
N LEU A 15 19.34 -10.26 4.56
CA LEU A 15 20.32 -9.38 3.88
C LEU A 15 21.23 -8.59 4.85
N GLY A 16 20.76 -8.36 6.08
CA GLY A 16 21.48 -7.59 7.08
C GLY A 16 20.90 -7.77 8.47
N CYS A 17 21.49 -7.06 9.43
CA CYS A 17 21.00 -7.02 10.80
C CYS A 17 21.41 -5.73 11.52
N PHE A 18 20.66 -5.44 12.57
CA PHE A 18 21.00 -4.48 13.62
C PHE A 18 21.80 -5.16 14.74
N ASP A 19 22.46 -4.37 15.57
CA ASP A 19 23.22 -4.88 16.72
C ASP A 19 22.30 -5.12 17.92
N ALA A 20 21.77 -6.34 18.03
CA ALA A 20 20.84 -6.73 19.10
C ALA A 20 21.49 -6.76 20.50
N THR A 21 22.81 -6.62 20.62
CA THR A 21 23.50 -6.59 21.92
C THR A 21 23.40 -5.22 22.59
N LYS A 22 23.11 -4.17 21.81
CA LYS A 22 22.97 -2.81 22.33
C LYS A 22 21.58 -2.57 22.92
N PRO A 23 21.48 -1.78 24.00
CA PRO A 23 20.20 -1.50 24.63
C PRO A 23 19.39 -0.49 23.82
N SER A 24 18.07 -0.67 23.86
CA SER A 24 17.07 0.28 23.37
C SER A 24 17.39 0.82 21.95
N LEU A 25 17.33 2.14 21.73
CA LEU A 25 17.55 2.78 20.44
C LEU A 25 18.95 2.52 19.86
N ALA A 26 19.97 2.31 20.69
CA ALA A 26 21.34 2.11 20.20
C ALA A 26 21.49 0.85 19.34
N ARG A 27 20.57 -0.12 19.47
CA ARG A 27 20.51 -1.28 18.57
C ARG A 27 20.27 -0.87 17.11
N LEU A 28 19.58 0.25 16.89
CA LEU A 28 19.19 0.77 15.57
C LEU A 28 20.21 1.75 14.97
N ASP A 29 21.35 1.97 15.62
CA ASP A 29 22.33 2.96 15.16
C ASP A 29 22.91 2.64 13.79
N HIS A 30 23.12 1.37 13.48
CA HIS A 30 23.75 0.94 12.25
C HIS A 30 23.07 -0.31 11.69
N TRP A 31 22.64 -0.22 10.42
CA TRP A 31 22.31 -1.39 9.63
C TRP A 31 23.58 -2.00 9.05
N HIS A 32 23.86 -3.25 9.41
CA HIS A 32 25.01 -4.01 8.90
C HIS A 32 24.54 -4.98 7.81
N VAL A 33 25.03 -4.76 6.59
CA VAL A 33 24.82 -5.68 5.46
C VAL A 33 25.70 -6.90 5.67
N ARG A 34 25.13 -8.10 5.56
CA ARG A 34 25.84 -9.34 5.79
C ARG A 34 26.76 -9.69 4.61
N PRO A 35 28.02 -10.10 4.84
CA PRO A 35 28.91 -10.54 3.76
C PRO A 35 28.35 -11.71 2.94
N GLU A 36 27.56 -12.58 3.57
CA GLU A 36 26.93 -13.75 2.94
C GLU A 36 25.82 -13.36 1.96
N ALA A 37 25.29 -12.14 2.04
CA ALA A 37 24.25 -11.63 1.15
C ALA A 37 24.81 -11.07 -0.18
N LYS A 38 26.04 -11.46 -0.56
CA LYS A 38 26.78 -10.90 -1.71
C LYS A 38 25.97 -10.84 -2.99
N ASP A 39 25.32 -11.94 -3.38
CA ASP A 39 24.57 -12.00 -4.65
C ASP A 39 23.41 -11.01 -4.68
N ALA A 40 22.66 -10.90 -3.58
CA ALA A 40 21.56 -9.95 -3.46
C ALA A 40 22.06 -8.50 -3.38
N VAL A 41 23.20 -8.26 -2.73
CA VAL A 41 23.87 -6.95 -2.72
C VAL A 41 24.35 -6.54 -4.11
N ASP A 42 24.94 -7.47 -4.87
CA ASP A 42 25.39 -7.23 -6.24
C ASP A 42 24.20 -6.93 -7.17
N ALA A 43 23.04 -7.58 -6.94
CA ALA A 43 21.80 -7.26 -7.66
C ALA A 43 21.19 -5.89 -7.26
N LEU A 44 21.34 -5.45 -6.02
CA LEU A 44 20.84 -4.15 -5.53
C LEU A 44 21.75 -2.97 -5.91
N ARG A 45 23.06 -3.20 -6.08
CA ARG A 45 24.05 -2.13 -6.28
C ARG A 45 23.76 -1.23 -7.50
N PRO A 46 23.35 -1.75 -8.68
CA PRO A 46 22.99 -0.91 -9.81
C PRO A 46 21.80 0.01 -9.51
N ALA A 47 20.79 -0.47 -8.79
CA ALA A 47 19.64 0.34 -8.40
C ALA A 47 20.01 1.40 -7.35
N ALA A 48 20.89 1.07 -6.41
CA ALA A 48 21.43 2.02 -5.44
C ALA A 48 22.24 3.16 -6.10
N GLU A 49 23.04 2.83 -7.12
CA GLU A 49 23.76 3.82 -7.91
C GLU A 49 22.83 4.65 -8.80
N TYR A 50 21.80 4.02 -9.37
CA TYR A 50 20.77 4.68 -10.15
C TYR A 50 20.05 5.76 -9.33
N LEU A 51 19.67 5.46 -8.08
CA LEU A 51 19.04 6.42 -7.16
C LEU A 51 19.90 7.67 -6.89
N ARG A 52 21.23 7.53 -6.89
CA ARG A 52 22.16 8.66 -6.70
C ARG A 52 22.40 9.49 -7.95
N THR A 53 22.23 8.91 -9.14
CA THR A 53 22.71 9.50 -10.39
C THR A 53 21.60 9.92 -11.34
N LYS A 54 20.40 9.35 -11.19
CA LYS A 54 19.24 9.63 -12.04
C LYS A 54 18.14 10.36 -11.28
N ASP A 55 17.22 10.94 -12.04
CA ASP A 55 16.05 11.68 -11.50
C ASP A 55 14.79 10.81 -11.49
N THR A 56 14.80 9.68 -12.19
CA THR A 56 13.72 8.72 -12.21
C THR A 56 13.76 7.81 -10.98
N PRO A 57 12.59 7.50 -10.38
CA PRO A 57 12.54 6.70 -9.16
C PRO A 57 12.71 5.19 -9.42
N VAL A 58 13.02 4.46 -8.35
CA VAL A 58 13.08 3.00 -8.29
C VAL A 58 11.96 2.48 -7.40
N ALA A 59 11.21 1.49 -7.86
CA ALA A 59 10.22 0.82 -7.02
C ALA A 59 10.86 -0.33 -6.22
N PHE A 60 10.49 -0.46 -4.94
CA PHE A 60 11.05 -1.49 -4.06
C PHE A 60 10.04 -1.94 -2.97
N PRO A 61 10.10 -3.19 -2.50
CA PRO A 61 9.18 -3.70 -1.48
C PRO A 61 9.52 -3.19 -0.07
N THR A 62 8.49 -2.93 0.71
CA THR A 62 8.56 -2.82 2.17
C THR A 62 7.69 -3.90 2.82
N GLU A 63 7.64 -3.99 4.14
CA GLU A 63 6.66 -4.81 4.84
C GLU A 63 5.22 -4.31 4.63
N THR A 64 5.03 -3.02 4.33
CA THR A 64 3.71 -2.40 4.15
C THR A 64 3.16 -2.54 2.75
N VAL A 65 3.73 -1.77 1.82
CA VAL A 65 3.39 -1.69 0.40
C VAL A 65 4.67 -1.40 -0.37
N TYR A 66 4.71 -1.63 -1.68
CA TYR A 66 5.85 -1.21 -2.50
C TYR A 66 5.96 0.31 -2.49
N GLY A 67 7.17 0.81 -2.28
CA GLY A 67 7.52 2.23 -2.30
C GLY A 67 8.14 2.64 -3.63
N LEU A 68 7.91 3.88 -4.06
CA LEU A 68 8.54 4.50 -5.23
C LEU A 68 9.61 5.49 -4.78
N GLY A 69 10.83 5.02 -4.64
CA GLY A 69 11.94 5.76 -4.03
C GLY A 69 12.70 6.64 -5.01
N ALA A 70 13.06 7.83 -4.54
CA ALA A 70 14.11 8.65 -5.12
C ALA A 70 14.91 9.32 -3.99
N ASP A 71 16.11 9.80 -4.30
CA ASP A 71 16.94 10.55 -3.33
C ASP A 71 16.17 11.76 -2.78
N ALA A 72 15.92 11.76 -1.46
CA ALA A 72 15.13 12.79 -0.79
C ALA A 72 15.84 14.15 -0.74
N THR A 73 17.14 14.20 -1.02
CA THR A 73 17.97 15.41 -0.97
C THR A 73 18.07 16.11 -2.33
N ARG A 74 17.59 15.47 -3.41
CA ARG A 74 17.67 15.98 -4.78
C ARG A 74 16.29 16.36 -5.33
N SER A 75 16.06 17.66 -5.54
CA SER A 75 14.78 18.15 -6.07
C SER A 75 14.38 17.54 -7.41
N ALA A 76 15.32 17.29 -8.32
CA ALA A 76 15.02 16.68 -9.61
C ALA A 76 14.52 15.23 -9.44
N SER A 77 15.17 14.45 -8.57
CA SER A 77 14.76 13.09 -8.22
C SER A 77 13.39 13.04 -7.55
N VAL A 78 13.11 13.95 -6.62
CA VAL A 78 11.80 14.02 -5.95
C VAL A 78 10.69 14.44 -6.93
N LYS A 79 10.96 15.35 -7.86
CA LYS A 79 10.02 15.68 -8.95
C LYS A 79 9.73 14.48 -9.85
N GLY A 80 10.71 13.61 -10.08
CA GLY A 80 10.54 12.36 -10.80
C GLY A 80 9.47 11.44 -10.20
N ILE A 81 9.35 11.41 -8.86
CA ILE A 81 8.27 10.68 -8.16
C ILE A 81 6.90 11.25 -8.53
N TYR A 82 6.73 12.56 -8.42
CA TYR A 82 5.44 13.22 -8.73
C TYR A 82 5.06 13.02 -10.20
N LEU A 83 6.03 13.12 -11.11
CA LEU A 83 5.84 12.91 -12.54
C LEU A 83 5.41 11.47 -12.85
N ALA A 84 6.15 10.47 -12.36
CA ALA A 84 5.84 9.06 -12.62
C ALA A 84 4.45 8.67 -12.10
N LYS A 85 4.04 9.21 -10.94
CA LYS A 85 2.74 8.90 -10.32
C LYS A 85 1.57 9.71 -10.89
N GLY A 86 1.82 10.86 -11.51
CA GLY A 86 0.80 11.87 -11.75
C GLY A 86 0.21 12.41 -10.44
N ARG A 87 1.06 12.62 -9.43
CA ARG A 87 0.67 13.02 -8.07
C ARG A 87 0.74 14.55 -7.91
N PRO A 88 -0.23 15.19 -7.23
CA PRO A 88 -0.14 16.61 -6.86
C PRO A 88 1.09 16.91 -5.98
N SER A 89 1.79 18.01 -6.25
CA SER A 89 3.02 18.42 -5.55
C SER A 89 2.80 18.98 -4.14
N ASP A 90 1.55 19.22 -3.74
CA ASP A 90 1.18 19.71 -2.40
C ASP A 90 1.01 18.57 -1.38
N ASN A 91 1.24 17.31 -1.78
CA ASN A 91 1.07 16.14 -0.92
C ASN A 91 2.43 15.57 -0.48
N PRO A 92 2.87 15.81 0.77
CA PRO A 92 4.23 15.51 1.23
C PRO A 92 4.58 14.02 1.11
N LEU A 93 5.88 13.73 1.10
CA LEU A 93 6.42 12.37 0.99
C LEU A 93 7.03 11.90 2.31
N ILE A 94 7.01 10.58 2.54
CA ILE A 94 7.68 9.97 3.69
C ILE A 94 9.12 9.65 3.30
N VAL A 95 10.05 10.14 4.11
CA VAL A 95 11.48 9.83 4.01
C VAL A 95 11.75 8.49 4.68
N HIS A 96 12.48 7.62 3.98
CA HIS A 96 12.91 6.33 4.48
C HIS A 96 14.41 6.37 4.78
N VAL A 97 14.79 5.86 5.95
CA VAL A 97 16.18 5.78 6.42
C VAL A 97 16.55 4.33 6.72
N CYS A 98 17.84 3.99 6.61
CA CYS A 98 18.31 2.64 6.93
C CYS A 98 18.70 2.45 8.40
N ASP A 99 19.06 3.50 9.12
CA ASP A 99 19.51 3.45 10.50
C ASP A 99 19.36 4.81 11.21
N LEU A 100 19.51 4.85 12.53
CA LEU A 100 19.38 6.08 13.31
C LEU A 100 20.52 7.07 13.04
N GLN A 101 21.69 6.59 12.60
CA GLN A 101 22.78 7.48 12.21
C GLN A 101 22.42 8.32 10.98
N MET A 102 21.80 7.71 9.97
CA MET A 102 21.27 8.45 8.82
C MET A 102 20.20 9.47 9.25
N LEU A 103 19.28 9.10 10.16
CA LEU A 103 18.28 10.03 10.68
C LEU A 103 18.91 11.20 11.43
N ARG A 104 19.85 10.93 12.35
CA ARG A 104 20.55 11.98 13.09
C ARG A 104 21.33 12.91 12.16
N ALA A 105 21.96 12.37 11.12
CA ALA A 105 22.63 13.18 10.10
C ALA A 105 21.66 14.15 9.40
N LEU A 106 20.41 13.73 9.12
CA LEU A 106 19.40 14.64 8.58
C LEU A 106 19.01 15.74 9.55
N LEU A 107 18.90 15.44 10.84
CA LEU A 107 18.47 16.39 11.86
C LEU A 107 19.59 17.36 12.30
N LYS A 108 20.87 16.95 12.22
CA LYS A 108 22.05 17.74 12.62
C LYS A 108 22.27 19.02 11.79
N ALA A 109 21.63 19.17 10.63
CA ALA A 109 21.71 20.39 9.83
C ALA A 109 21.19 21.67 10.55
N GLN A 110 20.67 21.54 11.78
CA GLN A 110 20.17 22.63 12.63
C GLN A 110 21.23 23.43 13.38
N ASP A 111 22.38 22.87 13.72
CA ASP A 111 23.28 23.52 14.68
C ASP A 111 24.74 23.33 14.31
N GLY A 112 25.40 24.40 13.88
CA GLY A 112 26.87 24.48 13.80
C GLY A 112 27.55 24.48 15.17
N LYS A 113 27.03 23.71 16.14
CA LYS A 113 27.56 23.55 17.49
C LYS A 113 28.11 22.14 17.69
N ASP A 114 29.40 22.12 18.00
CA ASP A 114 30.26 21.05 18.54
C ASP A 114 29.78 19.60 18.49
N ASP A 115 30.68 18.77 17.95
CA ASP A 115 30.67 17.31 17.77
C ASP A 115 30.53 16.48 19.08
N ASN A 116 30.20 17.14 20.20
CA ASN A 116 30.12 16.59 21.56
C ASN A 116 28.72 16.68 22.19
N SER A 117 27.70 17.13 21.46
CA SER A 117 26.31 17.04 21.94
C SER A 117 25.78 15.61 21.81
N ASP A 118 25.06 15.16 22.83
CA ASP A 118 24.45 13.83 22.90
C ASP A 118 23.64 13.55 21.62
N ASN A 119 24.11 12.61 20.80
CA ASN A 119 23.49 12.22 19.52
C ASN A 119 22.02 11.81 19.67
N ASP A 120 21.57 11.53 20.89
CA ASP A 120 20.19 11.14 21.21
C ASP A 120 19.26 12.33 21.55
N ALA A 121 19.78 13.56 21.58
CA ALA A 121 19.01 14.77 21.88
C ALA A 121 18.23 15.32 20.67
N THR A 122 18.58 14.91 19.44
CA THR A 122 17.98 15.47 18.22
C THR A 122 16.61 14.88 17.88
N ILE A 123 16.31 13.67 18.37
CA ILE A 123 14.99 13.04 18.23
C ILE A 123 14.15 13.43 19.45
N PRO A 124 12.97 14.07 19.27
CA PRO A 124 12.10 14.44 20.39
C PRO A 124 11.78 13.24 21.30
N ALA A 125 11.94 13.43 22.61
CA ALA A 125 11.84 12.35 23.61
C ALA A 125 10.52 11.58 23.55
N VAL A 126 9.43 12.24 23.18
CA VAL A 126 8.10 11.64 22.98
C VAL A 126 8.12 10.46 22.01
N TYR A 127 9.01 10.46 21.01
CA TYR A 127 9.07 9.38 20.02
C TYR A 127 9.93 8.19 20.45
N LYS A 128 10.79 8.32 21.46
CA LYS A 128 11.72 7.26 21.86
C LYS A 128 11.02 5.94 22.19
N PRO A 129 9.92 5.91 22.99
CA PRO A 129 9.22 4.66 23.27
C PRO A 129 8.60 4.00 22.03
N LEU A 130 8.10 4.80 21.08
CA LEU A 130 7.56 4.28 19.83
C LEU A 130 8.65 3.73 18.91
N ILE A 131 9.78 4.44 18.78
CA ILE A 131 10.92 3.97 17.98
C ILE A 131 11.46 2.67 18.57
N ASP A 132 11.63 2.61 19.89
CA ASP A 132 12.15 1.44 20.58
C ASP A 132 11.29 0.20 20.32
N LYS A 133 9.96 0.37 20.33
CA LYS A 133 9.01 -0.73 20.18
C LYS A 133 8.75 -1.10 18.71
N PHE A 134 8.61 -0.12 17.83
CA PHE A 134 8.04 -0.32 16.49
C PHE A 134 9.03 -0.09 15.34
N TRP A 135 10.26 0.38 15.59
CA TRP A 135 11.29 0.47 14.56
C TRP A 135 12.33 -0.66 14.65
N PRO A 136 12.77 -1.20 13.51
CA PRO A 136 12.25 -0.96 12.15
C PRO A 136 10.84 -1.52 11.99
N GLY A 137 9.97 -0.84 11.25
CA GLY A 137 8.60 -1.30 11.07
C GLY A 137 7.60 -0.28 10.52
N PRO A 138 6.29 -0.61 10.58
CA PRO A 138 5.21 0.13 9.93
C PRO A 138 4.80 1.40 10.71
N LEU A 139 5.74 2.09 11.34
CA LEU A 139 5.55 3.38 11.99
C LEU A 139 6.21 4.51 11.21
N THR A 140 5.47 5.59 11.00
CA THR A 140 5.99 6.87 10.53
C THR A 140 5.78 7.93 11.59
N ILE A 141 6.83 8.65 11.96
CA ILE A 141 6.78 9.77 12.90
C ILE A 141 6.96 11.09 12.16
N LEU A 142 6.35 12.17 12.65
CA LEU A 142 6.61 13.53 12.16
C LEU A 142 7.73 14.21 12.94
N LEU A 143 8.73 14.74 12.24
CA LEU A 143 9.82 15.50 12.84
C LEU A 143 9.84 16.94 12.31
N PRO A 144 10.33 17.91 13.10
CA PRO A 144 10.62 19.24 12.59
C PRO A 144 11.58 19.16 11.40
N ASN A 145 11.29 19.89 10.33
CA ASN A 145 12.19 20.01 9.20
C ASN A 145 13.32 21.00 9.54
N PRO A 146 14.59 20.60 9.46
CA PRO A 146 15.72 21.50 9.65
C PRO A 146 15.70 22.70 8.69
N ASP A 147 16.28 23.80 9.13
CA ASP A 147 16.60 25.01 8.37
C ASP A 147 18.08 25.39 8.61
N PRO A 148 18.96 25.32 7.59
CA PRO A 148 18.67 24.88 6.23
C PRO A 148 18.32 23.38 6.17
N SER A 149 17.32 23.04 5.36
CA SER A 149 16.91 21.63 5.19
C SER A 149 17.87 20.91 4.24
N PRO A 150 18.36 19.70 4.58
CA PRO A 150 19.05 18.84 3.63
C PRO A 150 18.08 18.15 2.65
N LEU A 151 16.76 18.22 2.91
CA LEU A 151 15.74 17.62 2.06
C LEU A 151 15.35 18.58 0.93
N ALA A 152 15.03 18.02 -0.23
CA ALA A 152 14.39 18.76 -1.29
C ALA A 152 13.03 19.31 -0.82
N SER A 153 12.71 20.56 -1.21
CA SER A 153 11.48 21.24 -0.76
C SER A 153 10.20 20.49 -1.16
N GLU A 154 10.25 19.74 -2.26
CA GLU A 154 9.15 18.91 -2.76
C GLU A 154 8.85 17.70 -1.84
N VAL A 155 9.75 17.32 -0.94
CA VAL A 155 9.50 16.27 0.06
C VAL A 155 8.49 16.74 1.10
N THR A 156 8.68 17.96 1.61
CA THR A 156 7.82 18.52 2.67
C THR A 156 6.63 19.28 2.12
N ALA A 157 6.60 19.57 0.82
CA ALA A 157 5.57 20.40 0.19
C ALA A 157 5.39 21.75 0.90
N GLY A 158 6.49 22.34 1.40
CA GLY A 158 6.49 23.61 2.12
C GLY A 158 6.10 23.52 3.60
N LEU A 159 5.90 22.32 4.15
CA LEU A 159 5.62 22.13 5.58
C LEU A 159 6.88 22.32 6.42
N LYS A 160 6.68 22.77 7.67
CA LYS A 160 7.73 22.87 8.71
C LYS A 160 8.11 21.52 9.33
N THR A 161 7.48 20.44 8.88
CA THR A 161 7.68 19.08 9.39
C THR A 161 7.82 18.13 8.22
N PHE A 162 8.52 17.01 8.43
CA PHE A 162 8.58 15.91 7.47
C PHE A 162 8.25 14.59 8.15
N GLY A 163 7.68 13.65 7.39
CA GLY A 163 7.44 12.29 7.87
C GLY A 163 8.66 11.42 7.61
N VAL A 164 9.07 10.63 8.61
CA VAL A 164 10.18 9.68 8.47
C VAL A 164 9.80 8.29 8.96
N ARG A 165 10.40 7.27 8.34
CA ARG A 165 10.21 5.86 8.68
C ARG A 165 11.51 5.07 8.49
N MET A 166 11.72 4.08 9.36
CA MET A 166 12.70 3.02 9.15
C MET A 166 11.93 1.72 8.82
N PRO A 167 11.86 1.29 7.54
CA PRO A 167 11.09 0.11 7.15
C PRO A 167 11.73 -1.17 7.72
N SER A 168 10.94 -2.20 8.02
CA SER A 168 11.48 -3.49 8.49
C SER A 168 11.93 -4.44 7.39
N SER A 169 11.69 -4.09 6.12
CA SER A 169 12.19 -4.85 4.96
C SER A 169 13.72 -4.82 4.89
N PRO A 170 14.41 -5.98 5.03
CA PRO A 170 15.87 -6.04 4.90
C PRO A 170 16.35 -5.57 3.52
N LEU A 171 15.55 -5.78 2.47
CA LEU A 171 15.82 -5.30 1.12
C LEU A 171 15.78 -3.77 1.08
N ALA A 172 14.74 -3.14 1.63
CA ALA A 172 14.65 -1.68 1.68
C ALA A 172 15.80 -1.06 2.49
N LEU A 173 16.10 -1.61 3.68
CA LEU A 173 17.20 -1.13 4.52
C LEU A 173 18.55 -1.24 3.81
N THR A 174 18.79 -2.37 3.13
CA THR A 174 20.03 -2.61 2.37
C THR A 174 20.13 -1.70 1.15
N LEU A 175 19.03 -1.49 0.41
CA LEU A 175 18.99 -0.56 -0.71
C LEU A 175 19.34 0.87 -0.25
N ILE A 176 18.69 1.36 0.81
CA ILE A 176 18.95 2.70 1.37
C ILE A 176 20.41 2.80 1.85
N LYS A 177 20.93 1.76 2.51
CA LYS A 177 22.33 1.70 2.97
C LYS A 177 23.32 1.77 1.82
N LEU A 178 23.10 1.00 0.75
CA LEU A 178 23.95 0.99 -0.45
C LEU A 178 23.82 2.28 -1.25
N ALA A 179 22.64 2.91 -1.25
CA ALA A 179 22.41 4.21 -1.88
C ALA A 179 23.18 5.31 -1.13
N GLY A 180 23.28 5.20 0.20
CA GLY A 180 24.01 6.15 1.05
C GLY A 180 23.26 7.47 1.24
N VAL A 181 22.00 7.53 0.83
CA VAL A 181 21.12 8.71 0.89
C VAL A 181 19.73 8.29 1.39
N PRO A 182 19.00 9.15 2.11
CA PRO A 182 17.63 8.88 2.49
C PRO A 182 16.71 8.89 1.25
N LEU A 183 15.69 8.05 1.24
CA LEU A 183 14.79 7.91 0.10
C LEU A 183 13.42 8.49 0.40
N ALA A 184 12.96 9.46 -0.39
CA ALA A 184 11.57 9.87 -0.39
C ALA A 184 10.77 8.80 -1.15
N ALA A 185 9.80 8.16 -0.50
CA ALA A 185 9.09 7.03 -1.11
C ALA A 185 7.61 6.99 -0.70
N PRO A 186 6.68 7.50 -1.54
CA PRO A 186 5.27 7.15 -1.43
C PRO A 186 5.02 5.72 -1.96
N SER A 187 3.79 5.22 -1.87
CA SER A 187 3.38 3.97 -2.50
C SER A 187 3.65 3.96 -4.02
N ALA A 188 3.97 2.82 -4.62
CA ALA A 188 4.40 2.70 -6.02
C ALA A 188 3.26 2.46 -7.04
N ASN A 189 2.11 3.09 -6.82
CA ASN A 189 0.94 3.06 -7.70
C ASN A 189 0.82 4.33 -8.54
N ALA A 190 0.03 4.29 -9.61
CA ALA A 190 -0.49 5.53 -10.21
C ALA A 190 -1.38 6.24 -9.18
N SER A 191 -1.48 7.58 -9.25
CA SER A 191 -2.39 8.33 -8.37
C SER A 191 -3.82 7.75 -8.43
N THR A 192 -4.55 7.83 -7.32
CA THR A 192 -5.92 7.29 -7.09
C THR A 192 -6.10 5.77 -7.06
N LYS A 193 -5.23 4.97 -7.69
CA LYS A 193 -5.33 3.49 -7.67
C LYS A 193 -5.04 2.89 -6.28
N PRO A 194 -5.45 1.64 -5.98
CA PRO A 194 -5.05 0.92 -4.76
C PRO A 194 -3.53 0.86 -4.59
N SER A 195 -3.02 0.73 -3.36
CA SER A 195 -1.57 0.59 -3.16
C SER A 195 -1.05 -0.76 -3.70
N PRO A 196 0.20 -0.83 -4.18
CA PRO A 196 0.77 -2.07 -4.70
C PRO A 196 1.42 -2.88 -3.57
N THR A 197 1.08 -4.16 -3.49
CA THR A 197 1.64 -5.14 -2.55
C THR A 197 2.56 -6.17 -3.22
N THR A 198 2.72 -6.11 -4.55
CA THR A 198 3.57 -7.01 -5.34
C THR A 198 4.28 -6.21 -6.44
N ALA A 199 5.38 -6.74 -6.99
CA ALA A 199 6.08 -6.12 -8.11
C ALA A 199 5.19 -6.01 -9.36
N GLN A 200 4.32 -6.99 -9.59
CA GLN A 200 3.38 -6.96 -10.71
C GLN A 200 2.40 -5.78 -10.59
N HIS A 201 1.86 -5.52 -9.39
CA HIS A 201 1.00 -4.36 -9.16
C HIS A 201 1.68 -3.02 -9.51
N VAL A 202 3.00 -2.93 -9.29
CA VAL A 202 3.79 -1.76 -9.68
C VAL A 202 3.92 -1.68 -11.20
N LYS A 203 4.25 -2.80 -11.86
CA LYS A 203 4.38 -2.86 -13.31
C LYS A 203 3.06 -2.44 -13.99
N ASP A 204 1.93 -3.00 -13.57
CA ASP A 204 0.60 -2.66 -14.12
C ASP A 204 0.27 -1.15 -14.07
N ASP A 205 0.86 -0.41 -13.14
CA ASP A 205 0.60 1.01 -12.93
C ASP A 205 1.64 1.95 -13.55
N LEU A 206 2.91 1.54 -13.52
CA LEU A 206 4.07 2.38 -13.78
C LEU A 206 4.95 1.88 -14.94
N ASP A 207 4.52 0.85 -15.68
CA ASP A 207 5.20 0.41 -16.90
C ASP A 207 5.39 1.57 -17.88
N GLY A 208 6.61 1.71 -18.40
CA GLY A 208 7.03 2.81 -19.27
C GLY A 208 7.27 4.15 -18.56
N LYS A 209 6.95 4.28 -17.27
CA LYS A 209 7.15 5.52 -16.47
C LYS A 209 8.38 5.47 -15.56
N ILE A 210 8.83 4.27 -15.21
CA ILE A 210 10.00 4.02 -14.36
C ILE A 210 10.87 2.93 -14.98
N GLU A 211 12.17 2.92 -14.71
CA GLU A 211 13.07 1.90 -15.27
C GLU A 211 13.18 0.65 -14.39
N TRP A 212 13.08 0.80 -13.06
CA TRP A 212 13.42 -0.26 -12.12
C TRP A 212 12.28 -0.60 -11.18
N ILE A 213 11.97 -1.89 -11.11
CA ILE A 213 11.17 -2.51 -10.06
C ILE A 213 12.02 -3.60 -9.42
N LEU A 214 12.37 -3.45 -8.15
CA LEU A 214 13.01 -4.50 -7.37
C LEU A 214 11.92 -5.41 -6.84
N ASP A 215 12.04 -6.71 -7.10
CA ASP A 215 11.08 -7.71 -6.66
C ASP A 215 11.65 -8.56 -5.53
N GLY A 216 11.05 -8.42 -4.34
CA GLY A 216 11.40 -9.18 -3.15
C GLY A 216 10.22 -9.95 -2.57
N GLY A 217 9.21 -10.24 -3.38
CA GLY A 217 7.99 -10.94 -2.96
C GLY A 217 6.90 -10.02 -2.41
N SER A 218 5.81 -10.64 -1.95
CA SER A 218 4.61 -9.94 -1.50
C SER A 218 4.82 -9.20 -0.17
N CYS A 219 4.17 -8.03 0.00
CA CYS A 219 4.19 -7.30 1.27
C CYS A 219 3.39 -8.03 2.37
N THR A 220 3.92 -8.05 3.59
CA THR A 220 3.38 -8.85 4.71
C THR A 220 2.35 -8.13 5.60
N VAL A 221 2.20 -6.81 5.48
CA VAL A 221 1.17 -6.04 6.21
C VAL A 221 0.02 -5.67 5.30
N GLY A 222 0.29 -5.31 4.04
CA GLY A 222 -0.73 -5.00 3.02
C GLY A 222 -1.38 -3.63 3.13
N VAL A 223 -1.29 -2.95 4.28
CA VAL A 223 -1.68 -1.54 4.46
C VAL A 223 -0.47 -0.66 4.73
N GLU A 224 -0.59 0.65 4.50
CA GLU A 224 0.51 1.58 4.76
C GLU A 224 0.89 1.71 6.25
N SER A 225 2.01 2.37 6.52
CA SER A 225 2.44 2.69 7.88
C SER A 225 1.44 3.58 8.63
N THR A 226 1.34 3.37 9.93
CA THR A 226 0.66 4.29 10.84
C THR A 226 1.47 5.57 10.94
N VAL A 227 0.83 6.73 10.76
CA VAL A 227 1.49 8.04 10.83
C VAL A 227 1.07 8.74 12.11
N VAL A 228 2.06 9.11 12.93
CA VAL A 228 1.84 9.74 14.23
C VAL A 228 2.52 11.11 14.32
N ASP A 229 1.91 11.99 15.10
CA ASP A 229 2.40 13.32 15.41
C ASP A 229 2.44 13.52 16.93
N GLY A 230 3.64 13.41 17.48
CA GLY A 230 3.97 13.73 18.87
C GLY A 230 4.46 15.16 19.07
N LEU A 231 4.47 16.01 18.02
CA LEU A 231 4.83 17.43 18.14
C LEU A 231 3.66 18.28 18.63
N CYS A 232 2.44 17.73 18.65
CA CYS A 232 1.25 18.34 19.24
C CYS A 232 0.90 17.72 20.60
N HIS A 233 0.05 18.43 21.35
CA HIS A 233 -0.47 17.94 22.63
C HIS A 233 -2.01 18.06 22.64
N PRO A 234 -2.76 16.97 22.89
CA PRO A 234 -2.28 15.58 23.00
C PRO A 234 -1.68 15.06 21.67
N PRO A 235 -0.77 14.06 21.70
CA PRO A 235 -0.27 13.41 20.47
C PRO A 235 -1.41 12.86 19.62
N ALA A 236 -1.19 12.74 18.31
CA ALA A 236 -2.24 12.35 17.38
C ALA A 236 -1.82 11.26 16.39
N VAL A 237 -2.74 10.35 16.07
CA VAL A 237 -2.63 9.49 14.88
C VAL A 237 -3.24 10.23 13.69
N LEU A 238 -2.40 10.53 12.70
CA LEU A 238 -2.79 11.23 11.46
C LEU A 238 -3.25 10.26 10.36
N ARG A 239 -2.80 9.00 10.41
CA ARG A 239 -3.20 7.96 9.48
C ARG A 239 -3.14 6.58 10.16
N PRO A 240 -4.22 5.78 10.16
CA PRO A 240 -4.17 4.41 10.63
C PRO A 240 -3.41 3.54 9.62
N GLY A 241 -2.75 2.50 10.12
CA GLY A 241 -1.89 1.63 9.32
C GLY A 241 -1.52 0.36 10.07
N GLY A 242 -0.33 -0.18 9.79
CA GLY A 242 0.12 -1.47 10.34
C GLY A 242 0.36 -1.55 11.85
N ILE A 243 0.19 -0.45 12.59
CA ILE A 243 0.24 -0.40 14.07
C ILE A 243 -1.04 0.26 14.54
N GLY A 244 -1.77 -0.37 15.44
CA GLY A 244 -3.02 0.22 15.87
C GLY A 244 -2.93 1.17 17.05
N MET A 245 -4.10 1.66 17.43
CA MET A 245 -4.24 2.75 18.38
C MET A 245 -3.93 2.28 19.79
N ASP A 246 -4.36 1.08 20.16
CA ASP A 246 -4.16 0.55 21.51
C ASP A 246 -2.70 0.13 21.72
N GLU A 247 -2.07 -0.41 20.67
CA GLU A 247 -0.62 -0.61 20.66
C GLU A 247 0.17 0.69 20.89
N ILE A 248 -0.25 1.80 20.27
CA ILE A 248 0.38 3.13 20.48
C ILE A 248 0.11 3.63 21.90
N ARG A 249 -1.11 3.51 22.42
CA ARG A 249 -1.48 3.93 23.78
C ARG A 249 -0.73 3.21 24.87
N SER A 250 -0.27 1.98 24.60
CA SER A 250 0.54 1.22 25.55
C SER A 250 1.96 1.78 25.75
N CYS A 251 2.38 2.76 24.94
CA CYS A 251 3.70 3.37 25.03
C CYS A 251 3.70 4.60 25.95
N PRO A 252 4.73 4.75 26.82
CA PRO A 252 4.88 5.93 27.67
C PRO A 252 4.77 7.25 26.91
N GLY A 253 3.93 8.17 27.40
CA GLY A 253 3.69 9.49 26.79
C GLY A 253 2.68 9.50 25.64
N TRP A 254 2.14 8.34 25.25
CA TRP A 254 1.14 8.17 24.19
C TRP A 254 -0.22 7.67 24.71
N GLU A 255 -0.40 7.55 26.01
CA GLU A 255 -1.62 7.03 26.65
C GLU A 255 -2.86 7.86 26.25
N GLY A 256 -2.67 9.17 26.07
CA GLY A 256 -3.69 10.13 25.67
C GLY A 256 -3.78 10.38 24.16
N VAL A 257 -3.16 9.56 23.31
CA VAL A 257 -3.15 9.78 21.85
C VAL A 257 -4.59 9.84 21.29
N VAL A 258 -4.82 10.78 20.38
CA VAL A 258 -6.14 11.04 19.76
C VAL A 258 -6.17 10.66 18.28
N LYS A 259 -7.36 10.28 17.79
CA LYS A 259 -7.62 10.07 16.36
C LYS A 259 -7.77 11.43 15.66
N ALA A 260 -6.87 11.74 14.74
CA ALA A 260 -6.90 12.98 13.93
C ALA A 260 -7.15 12.71 12.44
N TYR A 261 -7.54 11.49 12.08
CA TYR A 261 -7.98 11.13 10.74
C TYR A 261 -9.49 10.96 10.67
N LYS A 262 -10.04 11.24 9.48
CA LYS A 262 -11.44 10.98 9.13
C LYS A 262 -11.54 9.78 8.19
N ASP A 263 -12.71 9.15 8.20
CA ASP A 263 -13.02 7.99 7.36
C ASP A 263 -13.44 8.38 5.93
N GLN A 264 -13.70 9.67 5.69
CA GLN A 264 -13.89 10.27 4.37
C GLN A 264 -12.69 11.16 4.01
N SER A 265 -12.36 11.29 2.71
CA SER A 265 -11.34 12.22 2.22
C SER A 265 -11.78 13.67 2.47
N GLU A 266 -10.89 14.52 2.97
CA GLU A 266 -11.23 15.93 3.17
C GLU A 266 -11.29 16.70 1.83
N GLU A 267 -12.50 17.05 1.39
CA GLU A 267 -12.72 18.03 0.34
C GLU A 267 -12.53 19.45 0.93
N GLY A 268 -11.31 20.00 0.83
CA GLY A 268 -11.01 21.30 1.40
C GLY A 268 -9.69 21.93 0.96
N LYS A 269 -9.52 23.22 1.24
CA LYS A 269 -8.30 24.02 0.96
C LYS A 269 -7.15 23.77 1.93
N ALA A 270 -7.33 22.99 3.01
CA ALA A 270 -6.29 22.75 4.01
C ALA A 270 -5.17 21.86 3.44
N THR A 271 -3.91 22.26 3.65
CA THR A 271 -2.73 21.48 3.24
C THR A 271 -2.59 20.24 4.12
N PRO A 272 -2.47 19.02 3.55
CA PRO A 272 -2.39 17.80 4.34
C PRO A 272 -1.07 17.75 5.12
N ARG A 273 -1.15 17.45 6.43
CA ARG A 273 0.04 17.32 7.29
C ARG A 273 0.83 16.04 7.04
N ALA A 274 0.17 15.02 6.49
CA ALA A 274 0.73 13.72 6.18
C ALA A 274 0.07 13.15 4.89
N PRO A 275 0.74 12.19 4.21
CA PRO A 275 0.13 11.53 3.06
C PRO A 275 -1.16 10.78 3.44
N GLY A 276 -2.17 10.79 2.57
CA GLY A 276 -3.40 9.99 2.75
C GLY A 276 -4.59 10.72 3.39
N MET A 277 -4.47 12.03 3.65
CA MET A 277 -5.51 12.84 4.32
C MET A 277 -6.52 13.53 3.38
N LYS A 278 -6.05 14.11 2.26
CA LYS A 278 -6.86 15.03 1.42
C LYS A 278 -7.51 14.38 0.20
N TYR A 279 -6.76 13.59 -0.57
CA TYR A 279 -7.24 13.07 -1.86
C TYR A 279 -7.98 11.74 -1.71
N LYS A 280 -8.89 11.43 -2.65
CA LYS A 280 -9.47 10.10 -2.80
C LYS A 280 -8.36 9.13 -3.19
N HIS A 281 -7.80 8.49 -2.18
CA HIS A 281 -6.84 7.40 -2.32
C HIS A 281 -7.63 6.09 -2.35
N TYR A 282 -7.15 5.08 -3.09
CA TYR A 282 -7.64 3.69 -3.05
C TYR A 282 -8.94 3.38 -3.78
N SER A 283 -9.37 4.20 -4.75
CA SER A 283 -10.59 3.89 -5.51
C SER A 283 -10.23 2.96 -6.67
N PRO A 284 -10.76 1.73 -6.73
CA PRO A 284 -10.76 0.95 -7.95
C PRO A 284 -11.56 1.67 -9.04
N ARG A 285 -11.44 1.20 -10.30
CA ARG A 285 -12.28 1.67 -11.40
C ARG A 285 -13.73 1.26 -11.20
N ALA A 286 -13.95 0.05 -10.66
CA ALA A 286 -15.25 -0.45 -10.32
C ALA A 286 -15.93 0.39 -9.22
N ARG A 287 -17.26 0.48 -9.24
CA ARG A 287 -18.03 1.04 -8.11
C ARG A 287 -17.96 0.08 -6.93
N VAL A 288 -17.57 0.58 -5.75
CA VAL A 288 -17.48 -0.25 -4.54
C VAL A 288 -18.67 0.03 -3.62
N VAL A 289 -19.36 -1.04 -3.22
CA VAL A 289 -20.40 -1.01 -2.17
C VAL A 289 -19.87 -1.76 -0.96
N LEU A 290 -19.63 -1.02 0.13
CA LEU A 290 -19.15 -1.57 1.39
C LEU A 290 -20.33 -1.88 2.32
N TYR A 291 -20.36 -3.10 2.85
CA TYR A 291 -21.30 -3.50 3.89
C TYR A 291 -20.60 -3.46 5.24
N GLU A 292 -20.95 -2.51 6.10
CA GLU A 292 -20.34 -2.40 7.42
C GLU A 292 -20.69 -3.62 8.29
N ALA A 293 -19.85 -3.91 9.27
CA ALA A 293 -20.02 -5.08 10.13
C ALA A 293 -21.34 -5.03 10.92
N ASP A 294 -21.82 -3.85 11.27
CA ASP A 294 -23.05 -3.59 12.01
C ASP A 294 -24.33 -3.56 11.13
N TYR A 295 -24.19 -3.61 9.80
CA TYR A 295 -25.34 -3.61 8.90
C TYR A 295 -26.12 -4.94 8.99
N VAL A 296 -27.25 -4.90 9.70
CA VAL A 296 -28.05 -6.08 10.05
C VAL A 296 -28.55 -6.83 8.81
N ASP A 297 -29.09 -6.11 7.82
CA ASP A 297 -29.64 -6.72 6.61
C ASP A 297 -28.56 -7.34 5.73
N GLY A 298 -27.32 -6.87 5.87
CA GLY A 298 -26.12 -7.40 5.22
C GLY A 298 -25.55 -8.67 5.82
N GLY A 299 -26.06 -9.13 6.96
CA GLY A 299 -25.51 -10.27 7.69
C GLY A 299 -25.61 -11.61 6.94
N ARG A 300 -26.52 -11.73 5.97
CA ARG A 300 -26.71 -12.93 5.14
C ARG A 300 -26.16 -12.81 3.72
N GLY A 301 -25.52 -11.69 3.39
CA GLY A 301 -25.00 -11.42 2.05
C GLY A 301 -25.48 -10.09 1.48
N ILE A 302 -25.35 -9.96 0.16
CA ILE A 302 -25.76 -8.78 -0.61
C ILE A 302 -27.29 -8.71 -0.61
N VAL A 303 -27.86 -7.55 -0.30
CA VAL A 303 -29.32 -7.37 -0.31
C VAL A 303 -29.85 -7.27 -1.74
N ALA A 304 -31.06 -7.79 -1.97
CA ALA A 304 -31.66 -7.84 -3.31
C ALA A 304 -31.77 -6.47 -3.99
N ALA A 305 -32.01 -5.40 -3.22
CA ALA A 305 -32.10 -4.04 -3.75
C ALA A 305 -30.77 -3.56 -4.35
N ASP A 306 -29.64 -3.84 -3.69
CA ASP A 306 -28.32 -3.47 -4.17
C ASP A 306 -27.94 -4.25 -5.42
N MET A 307 -28.32 -5.52 -5.44
CA MET A 307 -28.13 -6.36 -6.60
C MET A 307 -28.96 -5.88 -7.80
N HIS A 308 -30.22 -5.52 -7.57
CA HIS A 308 -31.07 -4.98 -8.62
C HIS A 308 -30.51 -3.66 -9.15
N ALA A 309 -30.05 -2.76 -8.26
CA ALA A 309 -29.40 -1.52 -8.66
C ALA A 309 -28.09 -1.78 -9.42
N ALA A 310 -27.32 -2.80 -9.05
CA ALA A 310 -26.14 -3.23 -9.80
C ALA A 310 -26.51 -3.65 -11.21
N LEU A 311 -27.55 -4.46 -11.35
CA LEU A 311 -28.03 -4.90 -12.65
C LEU A 311 -28.56 -3.70 -13.46
N GLU A 312 -29.43 -2.86 -12.92
CA GLU A 312 -30.02 -1.74 -13.67
C GLU A 312 -29.01 -0.64 -14.05
N SER A 313 -28.04 -0.34 -13.19
CA SER A 313 -27.12 0.79 -13.39
C SER A 313 -25.90 0.48 -14.26
N LEU A 314 -25.68 -0.79 -14.63
CA LEU A 314 -24.55 -1.20 -15.45
C LEU A 314 -24.92 -1.19 -16.94
N PRO A 315 -24.27 -0.35 -17.77
CA PRO A 315 -24.50 -0.38 -19.20
C PRO A 315 -24.03 -1.73 -19.76
N PRO A 316 -24.63 -2.18 -20.88
CA PRO A 316 -24.11 -3.26 -21.67
C PRO A 316 -22.58 -3.19 -21.88
N THR A 317 -21.77 -4.11 -21.34
CA THR A 317 -20.35 -4.21 -21.73
C THR A 317 -20.25 -4.45 -23.24
N ALA A 318 -19.81 -3.42 -23.97
CA ALA A 318 -19.49 -3.57 -25.39
C ALA A 318 -18.23 -4.43 -25.51
N ALA A 319 -18.33 -5.52 -26.29
CA ALA A 319 -17.19 -6.36 -26.63
C ALA A 319 -16.02 -5.48 -27.12
N VAL A 320 -14.87 -5.61 -26.47
CA VAL A 320 -13.62 -4.99 -26.90
C VAL A 320 -13.29 -5.55 -28.29
N LEU A 321 -13.56 -4.78 -29.34
CA LEU A 321 -13.05 -5.03 -30.67
C LEU A 321 -11.54 -4.78 -30.63
N THR A 322 -10.76 -5.84 -30.47
CA THR A 322 -9.33 -5.82 -30.77
C THR A 322 -9.17 -5.68 -32.29
N ASN A 323 -8.68 -4.52 -32.72
CA ASN A 323 -8.22 -4.32 -34.08
C ASN A 323 -7.02 -5.22 -34.38
N GLY A 324 -7.13 -6.09 -35.39
CA GLY A 324 -5.99 -6.60 -36.15
C GLY A 324 -5.86 -8.12 -36.23
N HIS A 325 -6.34 -8.67 -37.36
CA HIS A 325 -5.89 -9.90 -38.03
C HIS A 325 -5.74 -11.18 -37.21
N ASP A 326 -6.83 -11.95 -37.11
CA ASP A 326 -6.86 -13.31 -37.68
C ASP A 326 -8.30 -13.81 -37.78
N ARG A 327 -8.73 -14.09 -39.02
CA ARG A 327 -10.01 -14.74 -39.31
C ARG A 327 -9.74 -16.23 -39.42
N HIS A 328 -10.21 -17.04 -38.47
CA HIS A 328 -10.82 -18.35 -38.76
C HIS A 328 -11.42 -19.00 -37.50
N ALA A 329 -12.73 -19.32 -37.61
CA ALA A 329 -13.55 -20.23 -36.80
C ALA A 329 -13.74 -19.83 -35.31
N THR A 330 -14.95 -19.69 -34.77
CA THR A 330 -16.16 -20.49 -34.98
C THR A 330 -17.36 -19.68 -34.47
N GLU A 331 -18.33 -19.40 -35.34
CA GLU A 331 -19.68 -19.02 -34.91
C GLU A 331 -20.47 -20.31 -34.64
N MET A 332 -20.98 -20.52 -33.43
CA MET A 332 -22.28 -21.16 -33.19
C MET A 332 -22.79 -20.82 -31.77
N ASN A 333 -24.08 -20.46 -31.72
CA ASN A 333 -24.95 -20.19 -30.58
C ASN A 333 -24.94 -18.76 -30.01
N GLY A 334 -25.97 -18.02 -30.43
CA GLY A 334 -26.34 -16.72 -29.93
C GLY A 334 -26.82 -16.75 -28.48
N ASN A 335 -26.18 -15.94 -27.67
CA ASN A 335 -26.85 -15.04 -26.72
C ASN A 335 -25.85 -13.92 -26.44
N ASN A 336 -25.78 -12.94 -27.35
CA ASN A 336 -24.87 -11.80 -27.21
C ASN A 336 -25.53 -10.73 -26.32
N SER A 337 -25.98 -11.15 -25.14
CA SER A 337 -26.32 -10.20 -24.09
C SER A 337 -25.02 -9.63 -23.54
N PRO A 338 -24.94 -8.32 -23.34
CA PRO A 338 -23.79 -7.71 -22.70
C PRO A 338 -23.63 -8.29 -21.29
N LYS A 339 -22.41 -8.73 -20.97
CA LYS A 339 -22.14 -9.42 -19.71
C LYS A 339 -21.81 -8.41 -18.62
N ARG A 340 -22.74 -8.22 -17.69
CA ARG A 340 -22.49 -7.49 -16.44
C ARG A 340 -21.52 -8.30 -15.58
N MET A 341 -20.48 -7.66 -15.05
CA MET A 341 -19.46 -8.32 -14.23
C MET A 341 -19.47 -7.76 -12.81
N VAL A 342 -19.77 -8.64 -11.84
CA VAL A 342 -19.85 -8.31 -10.42
C VAL A 342 -18.69 -8.97 -9.68
N GLY A 343 -18.05 -8.21 -8.81
CA GLY A 343 -16.99 -8.68 -7.92
C GLY A 343 -17.50 -8.76 -6.50
N ILE A 344 -17.06 -9.77 -5.77
CA ILE A 344 -17.42 -9.97 -4.37
C ILE A 344 -16.14 -10.23 -3.60
N ILE A 345 -15.92 -9.46 -2.55
CA ILE A 345 -14.84 -9.67 -1.58
C ILE A 345 -15.48 -10.05 -0.26
N ARG A 346 -15.31 -11.31 0.12
CA ARG A 346 -15.83 -11.90 1.37
C ARG A 346 -14.74 -12.04 2.40
N THR A 347 -15.14 -11.93 3.66
CA THR A 347 -14.26 -12.08 4.81
C THR A 347 -14.75 -13.22 5.70
N LYS A 348 -15.79 -12.98 6.53
CA LYS A 348 -16.14 -13.87 7.64
C LYS A 348 -17.53 -14.49 7.57
N ARG A 349 -18.57 -13.70 7.30
CA ARG A 349 -19.99 -14.09 7.48
C ARG A 349 -20.68 -14.38 6.16
N TRP A 350 -20.23 -13.77 5.07
CA TRP A 350 -20.91 -13.97 3.79
C TRP A 350 -20.74 -15.39 3.26
N PRO A 351 -21.86 -16.04 2.86
CA PRO A 351 -21.77 -17.28 2.11
C PRO A 351 -21.12 -17.02 0.74
N ALA A 352 -20.77 -18.10 0.04
CA ALA A 352 -20.19 -18.03 -1.30
C ALA A 352 -21.05 -17.16 -2.24
N ALA A 353 -20.38 -16.43 -3.13
CA ALA A 353 -21.00 -15.40 -3.99
C ALA A 353 -21.86 -14.36 -3.25
N GLY A 354 -21.58 -14.10 -1.97
CA GLY A 354 -22.31 -13.09 -1.18
C GLY A 354 -23.80 -13.39 -1.06
N GLY A 355 -24.20 -14.67 -1.16
CA GLY A 355 -25.60 -15.10 -1.09
C GLY A 355 -26.40 -14.90 -2.37
N LEU A 356 -25.75 -14.48 -3.46
CA LEU A 356 -26.40 -14.33 -4.77
C LEU A 356 -26.72 -15.69 -5.38
N GLN A 357 -27.81 -15.75 -6.15
CA GLN A 357 -28.14 -16.91 -6.96
C GLN A 357 -27.20 -17.00 -8.16
N CYS A 358 -26.41 -18.07 -8.22
CA CYS A 358 -25.47 -18.30 -9.29
C CYS A 358 -25.36 -19.79 -9.62
N THR A 359 -24.79 -20.11 -10.78
CA THR A 359 -24.36 -21.47 -11.11
C THR A 359 -23.29 -21.98 -10.14
N ASN A 360 -22.83 -23.22 -10.30
CA ASN A 360 -21.72 -23.76 -9.52
C ASN A 360 -20.46 -22.87 -9.64
N LEU A 361 -19.92 -22.45 -8.49
CA LEU A 361 -18.66 -21.72 -8.41
C LEU A 361 -17.50 -22.63 -8.82
N GLN A 362 -16.73 -22.16 -9.78
CA GLN A 362 -15.51 -22.85 -10.24
C GLN A 362 -14.29 -22.07 -9.77
N ARG A 363 -13.37 -22.77 -9.09
CA ARG A 363 -12.10 -22.17 -8.69
C ARG A 363 -11.28 -21.88 -9.94
N LEU A 364 -10.80 -20.65 -10.04
CA LEU A 364 -9.88 -20.26 -11.10
C LEU A 364 -8.48 -20.67 -10.70
N ALA A 365 -7.76 -21.34 -11.60
CA ALA A 365 -6.35 -21.65 -11.37
C ALA A 365 -5.54 -20.35 -11.27
N ASP A 366 -4.55 -20.32 -10.38
CA ASP A 366 -3.50 -19.30 -10.39
C ASP A 366 -2.88 -19.33 -11.80
N ARG A 367 -2.92 -18.21 -12.52
CA ARG A 367 -2.28 -18.15 -13.84
C ARG A 367 -0.79 -18.29 -13.62
N ALA A 368 -0.23 -19.43 -14.05
CA ALA A 368 1.17 -19.51 -14.40
C ALA A 368 1.35 -18.73 -15.71
N ASP A 369 1.50 -17.40 -15.61
CA ASP A 369 2.03 -16.65 -16.74
C ASP A 369 3.45 -17.17 -17.00
N GLY A 370 3.74 -17.52 -18.25
CA GLY A 370 4.94 -18.22 -18.71
C GLY A 370 6.25 -17.42 -18.63
N ASP A 371 6.39 -16.53 -17.66
CA ASP A 371 7.68 -15.99 -17.24
C ASP A 371 8.17 -16.80 -16.04
N GLU A 372 9.49 -17.03 -15.94
CA GLU A 372 10.17 -17.68 -14.80
C GLU A 372 10.11 -16.82 -13.51
N HIS A 373 8.99 -16.15 -13.25
CA HIS A 373 8.72 -15.44 -12.03
C HIS A 373 8.13 -16.40 -11.00
N ILE A 374 8.65 -16.32 -9.78
CA ILE A 374 8.19 -17.08 -8.63
C ILE A 374 6.74 -16.65 -8.37
N SER A 375 5.78 -17.43 -8.87
CA SER A 375 4.38 -17.29 -8.51
C SER A 375 4.23 -17.78 -7.06
N GLU A 376 4.41 -16.88 -6.11
CA GLU A 376 3.90 -17.12 -4.76
C GLU A 376 2.40 -17.39 -4.87
N PRO A 377 1.86 -18.39 -4.15
CA PRO A 377 0.43 -18.63 -4.12
C PRO A 377 -0.29 -17.33 -3.73
N SER A 378 -1.31 -16.97 -4.49
CA SER A 378 -2.14 -15.82 -4.17
C SER A 378 -2.66 -15.95 -2.73
N SER A 379 -2.62 -14.88 -1.94
CA SER A 379 -3.06 -14.92 -0.53
C SER A 379 -4.58 -15.14 -0.37
N TYR A 380 -5.29 -15.39 -1.48
CA TYR A 380 -6.73 -15.51 -1.56
C TYR A 380 -7.13 -16.40 -2.74
N GLU A 381 -8.20 -17.18 -2.57
CA GLU A 381 -8.76 -17.97 -3.66
C GLU A 381 -9.81 -17.14 -4.44
N ILE A 382 -9.83 -17.33 -5.77
CA ILE A 382 -10.78 -16.68 -6.67
C ILE A 382 -11.67 -17.74 -7.32
N TYR A 383 -12.97 -17.47 -7.29
CA TYR A 383 -13.98 -18.28 -7.94
C TYR A 383 -14.72 -17.47 -9.00
N SER A 384 -15.21 -18.15 -10.03
CA SER A 384 -16.12 -17.56 -11.02
C SER A 384 -17.41 -18.35 -11.12
N SER A 385 -18.52 -17.65 -11.35
CA SER A 385 -19.81 -18.26 -11.67
C SER A 385 -20.63 -17.36 -12.60
N ARG A 386 -21.72 -17.90 -13.15
CA ARG A 386 -22.75 -17.14 -13.85
C ARG A 386 -23.83 -16.74 -12.88
N LEU A 387 -24.16 -15.46 -12.89
CA LEU A 387 -25.19 -14.86 -12.09
C LEU A 387 -26.57 -15.12 -12.71
N MET A 388 -27.55 -15.44 -11.87
CA MET A 388 -28.94 -15.67 -12.29
C MET A 388 -29.85 -14.53 -11.84
N ASP A 389 -30.84 -14.18 -12.67
CA ASP A 389 -31.97 -13.32 -12.25
C ASP A 389 -33.08 -14.14 -11.59
N GLN A 390 -34.19 -13.47 -11.23
CA GLN A 390 -35.34 -14.10 -10.57
C GLN A 390 -36.11 -15.08 -11.47
N GLU A 391 -35.83 -15.08 -12.77
CA GLU A 391 -36.46 -15.94 -13.78
C GLU A 391 -35.51 -17.07 -14.23
N ASP A 392 -34.42 -17.33 -13.48
CA ASP A 392 -33.36 -18.30 -13.77
C ASP A 392 -32.60 -18.03 -15.10
N ASN A 393 -32.64 -16.80 -15.63
CA ASN A 393 -31.85 -16.41 -16.79
C ASN A 393 -30.47 -15.90 -16.39
N ILE A 394 -29.49 -16.05 -17.29
CA ILE A 394 -28.13 -15.55 -17.06
C ILE A 394 -28.14 -14.02 -17.12
N ALA A 395 -27.91 -13.39 -15.98
CA ALA A 395 -27.88 -11.94 -15.81
C ALA A 395 -26.47 -11.34 -15.88
N GLY A 396 -25.43 -12.16 -15.70
CA GLY A 396 -24.03 -11.70 -15.71
C GLY A 396 -23.02 -12.75 -15.26
N GLU A 397 -21.80 -12.30 -14.98
CA GLU A 397 -20.72 -13.08 -14.39
C GLU A 397 -20.38 -12.53 -13.00
N VAL A 398 -20.06 -13.44 -12.08
CA VAL A 398 -19.60 -13.10 -10.72
C VAL A 398 -18.19 -13.62 -10.50
N PHE A 399 -17.32 -12.76 -9.97
CA PHE A 399 -16.01 -13.12 -9.45
C PHE A 399 -16.01 -12.98 -7.94
N ASP A 400 -15.63 -14.05 -7.27
CA ASP A 400 -15.84 -14.20 -5.84
C ASP A 400 -14.51 -14.50 -5.15
N ILE A 401 -14.06 -13.58 -4.31
CA ILE A 401 -12.76 -13.62 -3.63
C ILE A 401 -12.98 -13.79 -2.13
N SER A 402 -12.35 -14.80 -1.56
CA SER A 402 -12.39 -15.06 -0.12
C SER A 402 -11.06 -14.67 0.52
N LEU A 403 -11.04 -13.63 1.34
CA LEU A 403 -9.84 -13.17 2.04
C LEU A 403 -9.58 -13.90 3.37
N GLY A 404 -10.52 -14.77 3.78
CA GLY A 404 -10.46 -15.48 5.05
C GLY A 404 -10.90 -14.63 6.25
N GLN A 405 -10.71 -15.19 7.45
CA GLN A 405 -11.24 -14.61 8.70
C GLN A 405 -10.18 -13.88 9.52
N ASP A 406 -8.90 -14.05 9.18
CA ASP A 406 -7.79 -13.43 9.89
C ASP A 406 -7.58 -11.99 9.43
N THR A 407 -7.51 -11.05 10.38
CA THR A 407 -7.44 -9.62 10.05
C THR A 407 -6.16 -9.25 9.31
N GLN A 408 -5.04 -9.93 9.61
CA GLN A 408 -3.78 -9.71 8.91
C GLN A 408 -3.85 -10.24 7.46
N GLY A 409 -4.43 -11.43 7.25
CA GLY A 409 -4.71 -11.96 5.91
C GLY A 409 -5.63 -11.04 5.09
N ILE A 410 -6.67 -10.48 5.71
CA ILE A 410 -7.57 -9.51 5.07
C ILE A 410 -6.80 -8.24 4.68
N ALA A 411 -5.95 -7.71 5.56
CA ALA A 411 -5.13 -6.53 5.27
C ALA A 411 -4.16 -6.77 4.09
N GLN A 412 -3.51 -7.94 4.06
CA GLN A 412 -2.62 -8.37 2.97
C GLN A 412 -3.36 -8.54 1.64
N GLY A 413 -4.52 -9.21 1.66
CA GLY A 413 -5.25 -9.60 0.47
C GLY A 413 -6.15 -8.51 -0.11
N LEU A 414 -6.57 -7.51 0.68
CA LEU A 414 -7.58 -6.54 0.25
C LEU A 414 -7.19 -5.76 -1.02
N PHE A 415 -6.01 -5.13 -1.06
CA PHE A 415 -5.63 -4.35 -2.24
C PHE A 415 -5.39 -5.24 -3.46
N SER A 416 -4.85 -6.43 -3.25
CA SER A 416 -4.67 -7.43 -4.31
C SER A 416 -6.03 -7.87 -4.87
N ALA A 417 -7.02 -8.14 -4.02
CA ALA A 417 -8.38 -8.48 -4.43
C ALA A 417 -9.07 -7.35 -5.21
N LEU A 418 -8.96 -6.11 -4.74
CA LEU A 418 -9.51 -4.95 -5.45
C LEU A 418 -8.86 -4.78 -6.84
N ARG A 419 -7.53 -4.92 -6.92
CA ARG A 419 -6.79 -4.86 -8.19
C ARG A 419 -7.14 -5.99 -9.14
N GLU A 420 -7.31 -7.19 -8.60
CA GLU A 420 -7.68 -8.38 -9.37
C GLU A 420 -9.07 -8.24 -9.99
N LEU A 421 -10.04 -7.71 -9.25
CA LEU A 421 -11.39 -7.45 -9.77
C LEU A 421 -11.36 -6.33 -10.83
N ASP A 422 -10.59 -5.27 -10.62
CA ASP A 422 -10.38 -4.21 -11.63
C ASP A 422 -9.73 -4.76 -12.91
N ARG A 423 -8.74 -5.64 -12.79
CA ARG A 423 -8.06 -6.29 -13.93
C ARG A 423 -9.01 -7.18 -14.73
N ARG A 424 -9.98 -7.79 -14.07
CA ARG A 424 -11.06 -8.58 -14.69
C ARG A 424 -12.14 -7.72 -15.33
N GLY A 425 -12.08 -6.40 -15.19
CA GLY A 425 -13.06 -5.49 -15.76
C GLY A 425 -14.40 -5.50 -15.03
N VAL A 426 -14.42 -5.93 -13.76
CA VAL A 426 -15.62 -5.84 -12.92
C VAL A 426 -16.08 -4.38 -12.83
N GLU A 427 -17.39 -4.18 -12.91
CA GLU A 427 -17.98 -2.83 -12.90
C GLU A 427 -18.51 -2.43 -11.53
N MET A 428 -18.92 -3.44 -10.73
CA MET A 428 -19.36 -3.26 -9.35
C MET A 428 -18.73 -4.30 -8.42
N ILE A 429 -18.19 -3.85 -7.29
CA ILE A 429 -17.60 -4.69 -6.24
C ILE A 429 -18.42 -4.55 -4.96
N PHE A 430 -18.91 -5.67 -4.44
CA PHE A 430 -19.47 -5.77 -3.10
C PHE A 430 -18.40 -6.25 -2.12
N VAL A 431 -18.25 -5.55 -1.00
CA VAL A 431 -17.24 -5.88 0.00
C VAL A 431 -17.91 -6.11 1.36
N GLU A 432 -17.63 -7.27 1.93
CA GLU A 432 -17.97 -7.58 3.33
C GLU A 432 -16.98 -6.88 4.27
N GLY A 433 -17.46 -5.87 5.00
CA GLY A 433 -16.69 -5.19 6.04
C GLY A 433 -16.40 -6.09 7.26
N VAL A 434 -15.35 -5.73 7.98
CA VAL A 434 -14.94 -6.38 9.22
C VAL A 434 -15.19 -5.46 10.41
N ASP A 435 -15.30 -6.06 11.60
CA ASP A 435 -15.34 -5.32 12.85
C ASP A 435 -14.01 -4.57 13.05
N ASP A 436 -14.07 -3.26 13.23
CA ASP A 436 -12.90 -2.38 13.43
C ASP A 436 -12.53 -2.16 14.90
N ASN A 437 -13.07 -2.97 15.82
CA ASN A 437 -12.65 -3.04 17.22
C ASN A 437 -11.20 -3.53 17.39
N VAL A 438 -10.61 -4.13 16.35
CA VAL A 438 -9.21 -4.60 16.34
C VAL A 438 -8.35 -3.65 15.51
N ASP A 439 -7.16 -3.38 16.04
CA ASP A 439 -6.23 -2.35 15.62
C ASP A 439 -5.91 -2.31 14.10
N ILE A 440 -5.54 -3.44 13.49
CA ILE A 440 -5.27 -3.49 12.03
C ILE A 440 -6.57 -3.47 11.19
N ALA A 441 -7.70 -3.92 11.75
CA ALA A 441 -9.01 -3.86 11.08
C ALA A 441 -9.45 -2.41 10.88
N ALA A 442 -9.14 -1.50 11.82
CA ALA A 442 -9.42 -0.08 11.67
C ALA A 442 -8.67 0.54 10.47
N ALA A 443 -7.45 0.10 10.19
CA ALA A 443 -6.70 0.53 9.01
C ALA A 443 -7.36 0.01 7.72
N VAL A 444 -7.73 -1.27 7.68
CA VAL A 444 -8.44 -1.90 6.56
C VAL A 444 -9.77 -1.18 6.29
N MET A 445 -10.60 -1.00 7.31
CA MET A 445 -11.89 -0.32 7.20
C MET A 445 -11.74 1.15 6.82
N ASN A 446 -10.70 1.85 7.29
CA ASN A 446 -10.41 3.21 6.81
C ASN A 446 -10.09 3.24 5.30
N ARG A 447 -9.43 2.21 4.76
CA ARG A 447 -9.16 2.10 3.31
C ARG A 447 -10.42 1.72 2.53
N LEU A 448 -11.22 0.78 3.03
CA LEU A 448 -12.49 0.39 2.42
C LEU A 448 -13.49 1.54 2.37
N ARG A 449 -13.68 2.28 3.47
CA ARG A 449 -14.58 3.44 3.51
C ARG A 449 -14.16 4.56 2.55
N LYS A 450 -12.84 4.72 2.32
CA LYS A 450 -12.30 5.67 1.32
C LYS A 450 -12.44 5.17 -0.13
N ALA A 451 -12.38 3.86 -0.34
CA ALA A 451 -12.57 3.21 -1.63
C ALA A 451 -14.05 3.13 -2.03
N ALA A 452 -14.95 3.00 -1.04
CA ALA A 452 -16.38 2.85 -1.20
C ALA A 452 -17.00 4.03 -1.95
N SER A 453 -17.76 3.73 -2.99
CA SER A 453 -18.71 4.67 -3.59
C SER A 453 -19.97 4.78 -2.74
N GLU A 454 -20.36 3.68 -2.10
CA GLU A 454 -21.54 3.58 -1.25
C GLU A 454 -21.26 2.72 -0.02
N ILE A 455 -21.88 3.05 1.11
CA ILE A 455 -21.72 2.34 2.39
C ILE A 455 -23.12 1.96 2.91
N ARG A 456 -23.30 0.71 3.31
CA ARG A 456 -24.50 0.20 4.01
C ARG A 456 -24.22 0.09 5.50
N ARG A 457 -25.16 0.57 6.33
CA ARG A 457 -25.09 0.66 7.80
C ARG A 457 -26.42 0.31 8.42
#